data_AF-A0A858JEI6-F1
#
_entry.id   AF-A0A858JEI6-F1
#
_cell.length_a   1.000
_cell.length_b   1.000
_cell.length_c   1.000
_cell.angle_alpha   90.00
_cell.angle_beta   90.00
_cell.angle_gamma   90.00
#
_symmetry.space_group_name_H-M   'P 1'
#
loop_
_entity.id
_entity.type
_entity.pdbx_description
1 polymer ?
#
loop_
_entity_poly.entity_id
_entity_poly.type
_entity_poly.pdbx_seq_one_letter_code
_entity_poly.pdbx_strand_id
1 'polypeptide(L)'
;MDTVSRIRKTPLKPSEIILVTILRKTFFQPGSGRKEEALLRGLGEYGDAKLQGKVLRTLVSSGFLQEANGRSGRLYIPERSKTSRASKIMSQLQQSDDPIWLEVTQF
;
A
#
# COMPACT_ATOMS: atom_id res chain seq x y z
N MET A 1 -7.23 34.42 7.62
CA MET A 1 -7.44 33.46 6.53
C MET A 1 -6.15 32.67 6.36
N ASP A 2 -5.90 31.67 7.20
CA ASP A 2 -6.45 30.29 7.15
C ASP A 2 -5.68 29.41 6.17
N THR A 3 -4.61 28.73 6.63
CA THR A 3 -4.26 27.37 6.12
C THR A 3 -3.22 26.64 6.98
N VAL A 4 -2.31 27.37 7.65
CA VAL A 4 -1.14 26.75 8.31
C VAL A 4 -1.49 26.00 9.61
N SER A 5 -2.62 26.34 10.24
CA SER A 5 -3.09 25.76 11.50
C SER A 5 -4.03 24.54 11.37
N ARG A 6 -4.22 23.96 10.16
CA ARG A 6 -5.19 22.86 9.95
C ARG A 6 -4.73 21.61 9.21
N ILE A 7 -3.43 21.44 8.92
CA ILE A 7 -2.94 20.19 8.34
C ILE A 7 -2.32 19.33 9.43
N ARG A 8 -3.23 18.80 10.25
CA ARG A 8 -3.18 17.51 10.95
C ARG A 8 -1.82 16.79 10.91
N LYS A 9 -1.06 16.89 12.01
CA LYS A 9 -0.18 15.79 12.47
C LYS A 9 -1.08 14.68 13.02
N THR A 10 -1.88 14.04 12.17
CA THR A 10 -2.67 12.88 12.58
C THR A 10 -1.82 11.64 12.31
N PRO A 11 -1.70 10.68 13.24
CA PRO A 11 -1.05 9.41 12.93
C PRO A 11 -1.73 8.77 11.71
N LEU A 12 -0.96 8.06 10.88
CA LEU A 12 -1.50 7.34 9.73
C LEU A 12 -2.59 6.37 10.19
N LYS A 13 -3.67 6.26 9.41
CA LYS A 13 -4.70 5.24 9.65
C LYS A 13 -4.10 3.84 9.45
N PRO A 14 -4.63 2.82 10.13
CA PRO A 14 -4.44 1.40 9.81
C PRO A 14 -4.24 1.08 8.31
N SER A 15 -5.18 1.49 7.46
CA SER A 15 -5.16 1.24 6.02
C SER A 15 -4.01 1.93 5.29
N GLU A 16 -3.68 3.15 5.69
CA GLU A 16 -2.57 3.94 5.14
C GLU A 16 -1.21 3.31 5.49
N ILE A 17 -1.06 2.83 6.74
CA ILE A 17 0.15 2.11 7.18
C ILE A 17 0.31 0.80 6.39
N ILE A 18 -0.78 0.05 6.22
CA ILE A 18 -0.80 -1.18 5.40
C ILE A 18 -0.38 -0.87 3.96
N LEU A 19 -0.94 0.19 3.34
CA LEU A 19 -0.59 0.62 1.98
C LEU A 19 0.91 0.90 1.85
N VAL A 20 1.45 1.79 2.70
CA VAL A 20 2.86 2.18 2.66
C VAL A 20 3.77 0.98 2.88
N THR A 21 3.39 0.08 3.79
CA THR A 21 4.17 -1.12 4.07
C THR A 21 4.19 -2.09 2.88
N ILE A 22 3.05 -2.31 2.22
CA ILE A 22 2.96 -3.15 1.02
C ILE A 22 3.78 -2.53 -0.13
N LEU A 23 3.65 -1.22 -0.36
CA LEU A 23 4.44 -0.52 -1.39
C LEU A 23 5.94 -0.65 -1.13
N ARG A 24 6.39 -0.43 0.12
CA ARG A 24 7.79 -0.63 0.50
C ARG A 24 8.27 -2.06 0.23
N LYS A 25 7.52 -3.06 0.69
CA LYS A 25 7.88 -4.49 0.55
C LYS A 25 7.96 -4.97 -0.90
N THR A 26 7.15 -4.39 -1.78
CA THR A 26 7.04 -4.84 -3.18
C THR A 26 7.94 -4.02 -4.10
N PHE A 27 7.89 -2.69 -4.05
CA PHE A 27 8.62 -1.83 -4.98
C PHE A 27 10.07 -1.56 -4.57
N PHE A 28 10.36 -1.49 -3.27
CA PHE A 28 11.62 -0.92 -2.76
C PHE A 28 12.50 -1.90 -1.97
N GLN A 29 12.03 -3.14 -1.76
CA GLN A 29 12.85 -4.20 -1.22
C GLN A 29 13.30 -5.15 -2.35
N PRO A 30 14.52 -5.72 -2.28
CA PRO A 30 15.02 -6.64 -3.30
C PRO A 30 14.09 -7.84 -3.54
N GLY A 31 13.92 -8.21 -4.82
CA GLY A 31 13.09 -9.33 -5.26
C GLY A 31 12.12 -8.95 -6.39
N SER A 32 11.71 -9.94 -7.19
CA SER A 32 10.78 -9.76 -8.31
C SER A 32 9.30 -9.79 -7.89
N GLY A 33 8.99 -10.26 -6.68
CA GLY A 33 7.64 -10.33 -6.13
C GLY A 33 7.64 -10.82 -4.68
N ARG A 34 6.46 -10.85 -4.05
CA ARG A 34 6.27 -11.29 -2.65
C ARG A 34 5.15 -12.30 -2.55
N LYS A 35 5.40 -13.43 -1.88
CA LYS A 35 4.33 -14.34 -1.47
C LYS A 35 3.40 -13.62 -0.51
N GLU A 36 2.10 -13.89 -0.58
CA GLU A 36 1.09 -13.26 0.26
C GLU A 36 1.44 -13.33 1.75
N GLU A 37 1.80 -14.51 2.24
CA GLU A 37 2.18 -14.73 3.64
C GLU A 37 3.33 -13.82 4.08
N ALA A 38 4.35 -13.65 3.23
CA ALA A 38 5.49 -12.78 3.51
C ALA A 38 5.12 -11.29 3.41
N LEU A 39 4.21 -10.95 2.49
CA LEU A 39 3.71 -9.61 2.30
C LEU A 39 2.89 -9.14 3.51
N LEU A 40 1.98 -10.00 3.99
CA LEU A 40 1.07 -9.73 5.09
C LEU A 40 1.68 -9.96 6.48
N ARG A 41 2.81 -10.67 6.58
CA ARG A 41 3.52 -10.86 7.85
C ARG A 41 3.81 -9.53 8.55
N GLY A 42 3.43 -9.46 9.82
CA GLY A 42 3.58 -8.26 10.66
C GLY A 42 2.50 -7.20 10.45
N LEU A 43 1.62 -7.32 9.45
CA LEU A 43 0.54 -6.33 9.24
C LEU A 43 -0.64 -6.49 10.21
N GLY A 44 -0.70 -7.61 10.94
CA GLY A 44 -1.76 -7.88 11.92
C GLY A 44 -1.83 -6.87 13.07
N GLU A 45 -0.72 -6.18 13.38
CA GLU A 45 -0.70 -5.11 14.39
C GLU A 45 -1.40 -3.83 13.92
N TYR A 46 -1.52 -3.63 12.60
CA TYR A 46 -2.12 -2.44 12.01
C TYR A 46 -3.55 -2.65 11.56
N GLY A 47 -4.01 -3.88 11.32
CA GLY A 47 -5.38 -4.14 10.90
C GLY A 47 -5.69 -5.62 10.75
N ASP A 48 -6.99 -5.94 10.74
CA ASP A 48 -7.46 -7.31 10.55
C ASP A 48 -7.21 -7.83 9.12
N ALA A 49 -7.38 -9.13 8.91
CA ALA A 49 -7.19 -9.75 7.60
C ALA A 49 -8.13 -9.17 6.52
N LYS A 50 -9.30 -8.67 6.94
CA LYS A 50 -10.27 -8.05 6.03
C LYS A 50 -9.76 -6.71 5.48
N LEU A 51 -9.22 -5.86 6.33
CA LEU A 51 -8.63 -4.57 5.97
C LEU A 51 -7.38 -4.76 5.11
N GLN A 52 -6.49 -5.67 5.52
CA GLN A 52 -5.30 -6.03 4.74
C GLN A 52 -5.67 -6.51 3.34
N GLY A 53 -6.64 -7.44 3.24
CA GLY A 53 -7.14 -7.94 1.97
C GLY A 53 -7.81 -6.86 1.13
N LYS A 54 -8.48 -5.87 1.74
CA LYS A 54 -9.10 -4.75 1.03
C LYS A 54 -8.05 -3.85 0.37
N VAL A 55 -7.01 -3.44 1.12
CA VAL A 55 -5.90 -2.63 0.57
C VAL A 55 -5.15 -3.39 -0.53
N LEU A 56 -4.90 -4.68 -0.32
CA LEU A 56 -4.22 -5.51 -1.31
C LEU A 56 -5.03 -5.64 -2.61
N ARG A 57 -6.36 -5.84 -2.51
CA ARG A 57 -7.25 -5.84 -3.69
C ARG A 57 -7.23 -4.51 -4.43
N THR A 58 -7.24 -3.37 -3.73
CA THR A 58 -7.12 -2.04 -4.36
C THR A 58 -5.81 -1.89 -5.13
N LEU A 59 -4.69 -2.41 -4.60
CA LEU A 59 -3.41 -2.39 -5.31
C LEU A 59 -3.40 -3.30 -6.54
N VAL A 60 -4.10 -4.43 -6.50
CA VAL A 60 -4.26 -5.32 -7.66
C VAL A 60 -5.17 -4.70 -8.72
N SER A 61 -6.34 -4.18 -8.33
CA SER A 61 -7.30 -3.59 -9.26
C SER A 61 -6.80 -2.31 -9.92
N SER A 62 -5.98 -1.51 -9.21
CA SER A 62 -5.28 -0.34 -9.77
C SER A 62 -4.03 -0.72 -10.59
N GLY A 63 -3.71 -2.01 -10.65
CA GLY A 63 -2.58 -2.59 -11.37
C GLY A 63 -1.20 -2.22 -10.80
N PHE A 64 -1.11 -1.75 -9.55
CA PHE A 64 0.17 -1.60 -8.86
C PHE A 64 0.83 -2.96 -8.64
N LEU A 65 0.01 -3.96 -8.35
CA LEU A 65 0.43 -5.34 -8.18
C LEU A 65 -0.29 -6.20 -9.21
N GLN A 66 0.43 -7.16 -9.77
CA GLN A 66 -0.14 -8.28 -10.49
C GLN A 66 -0.18 -9.49 -9.56
N GLU A 67 -1.33 -10.16 -9.50
CA GLU A 67 -1.48 -11.41 -8.77
C GLU A 67 -1.13 -12.58 -9.70
N ALA A 68 -0.25 -13.46 -9.25
CA ALA A 68 0.13 -14.67 -9.94
C ALA A 68 0.02 -15.89 -9.03
N ASN A 69 -0.37 -17.02 -9.61
CA ASN A 69 -0.37 -18.29 -8.89
C ASN A 69 1.05 -18.84 -8.84
N GLY A 70 1.69 -18.76 -7.68
CA GLY A 70 2.97 -19.41 -7.44
C GLY A 70 2.80 -20.89 -7.10
N ARG A 71 3.92 -21.66 -7.10
CA ARG A 71 3.92 -23.08 -6.66
C ARG A 71 3.48 -23.30 -5.20
N SER A 72 3.42 -22.24 -4.39
CA SER A 72 3.10 -22.32 -2.96
C SER A 72 2.25 -21.13 -2.51
N GLY A 73 1.18 -20.83 -3.26
CA GLY A 73 0.23 -19.76 -2.95
C GLY A 73 0.39 -18.51 -3.81
N ARG A 74 -0.38 -17.47 -3.46
CA ARG A 74 -0.44 -16.21 -4.21
C ARG A 74 0.86 -15.44 -4.15
N LEU A 75 1.31 -14.97 -5.31
CA LEU A 75 2.47 -14.12 -5.50
C LEU A 75 2.01 -12.76 -6.01
N TYR A 76 2.48 -11.69 -5.39
CA TYR A 76 2.23 -10.32 -5.82
C TYR A 76 3.49 -9.72 -6.44
N ILE A 77 3.39 -9.32 -7.70
CA ILE A 77 4.48 -8.79 -8.52
C ILE A 77 4.24 -7.30 -8.72
N PRO A 78 5.17 -6.41 -8.33
CA PRO A 78 5.03 -4.97 -8.55
C PRO A 78 5.16 -4.62 -10.04
N GLU A 79 4.24 -3.78 -10.52
CA GLU A 79 4.32 -3.20 -11.86
C GLU A 79 5.41 -2.10 -11.89
N ARG A 80 6.59 -2.42 -12.42
CA ARG A 80 7.78 -1.56 -12.30
C ARG A 80 7.61 -0.19 -12.95
N SER A 81 6.74 -0.06 -13.96
CA SER A 81 6.40 1.26 -14.53
C SER A 81 5.76 2.22 -13.51
N LYS A 82 5.15 1.68 -12.44
CA LYS A 82 4.51 2.46 -11.36
C LYS A 82 5.44 2.82 -10.21
N THR A 83 6.74 2.47 -10.28
CA THR A 83 7.71 2.75 -9.21
C THR A 83 7.78 4.24 -8.84
N SER A 84 7.79 5.14 -9.84
CA SER A 84 7.77 6.58 -9.59
C SER A 84 6.50 7.03 -8.86
N ARG A 85 5.34 6.47 -9.22
CA ARG A 85 4.05 6.77 -8.59
C ARG A 85 4.01 6.25 -7.16
N ALA A 86 4.49 5.02 -6.92
CA ALA A 86 4.63 4.44 -5.59
C ALA A 86 5.54 5.29 -4.69
N SER A 87 6.67 5.76 -5.23
CA SER A 87 7.59 6.64 -4.50
C SER A 87 6.93 7.96 -4.13
N LYS A 88 6.21 8.58 -5.07
CA LYS A 88 5.46 9.83 -4.84
C LYS A 88 4.43 9.65 -3.72
N ILE A 89 3.60 8.61 -3.75
CA ILE A 89 2.63 8.30 -2.69
C ILE A 89 3.32 8.22 -1.32
N MET A 90 4.40 7.44 -1.21
CA MET A 90 5.12 7.28 0.06
C MET A 90 5.84 8.56 0.54
N SER A 91 6.21 9.47 -0.37
CA SER A 91 6.80 10.76 0.00
C SER A 91 5.76 11.79 0.46
N GLN A 92 4.58 11.79 -0.16
CA GLN A 92 3.52 12.77 0.12
C GLN A 92 2.65 12.33 1.30
N LEU A 93 2.46 11.03 1.50
CA LEU A 93 1.64 10.45 2.56
C LEU A 93 0.28 11.15 2.65
N GLN A 94 -0.04 11.79 3.78
CA GLN A 94 -1.32 12.48 4.00
C GLN A 94 -1.59 13.65 3.05
N GLN A 95 -0.58 14.13 2.33
CA GLN A 95 -0.70 15.15 1.30
C GLN A 95 -0.84 14.55 -0.11
N SER A 96 -0.86 13.22 -0.23
CA SER A 96 -1.01 12.53 -1.50
C SER A 96 -2.42 12.71 -2.05
N ASP A 97 -2.50 13.24 -3.26
CA ASP A 97 -3.71 13.32 -4.07
C ASP A 97 -3.93 12.06 -4.94
N ASP A 98 -3.05 11.08 -4.80
CA ASP A 98 -3.14 9.84 -5.56
C ASP A 98 -4.47 9.10 -5.29
N PRO A 99 -5.19 8.65 -6.34
CA PRO A 99 -6.46 7.96 -6.18
C PRO A 99 -6.42 6.76 -5.21
N ILE A 100 -5.31 6.01 -5.18
CA ILE A 100 -5.18 4.86 -4.27
C ILE A 100 -5.07 5.32 -2.84
N TRP A 101 -4.32 6.39 -2.58
CA TRP A 101 -4.21 6.97 -1.24
C TRP A 101 -5.60 7.42 -0.75
N LEU A 102 -6.30 8.19 -1.58
CA LEU A 102 -7.63 8.70 -1.26
C LEU A 102 -8.64 7.57 -1.00
N GLU A 103 -8.58 6.49 -1.77
CA GLU A 103 -9.44 5.31 -1.59
C GLU A 103 -9.16 4.59 -0.26
N VAL A 104 -7.89 4.26 0.03
CA VAL A 104 -7.55 3.52 1.26
C VAL A 104 -7.81 4.33 2.52
N THR A 105 -7.73 5.67 2.45
CA THR A 105 -8.07 6.55 3.58
C THR A 105 -9.55 6.46 3.97
N GLN A 106 -10.44 5.96 3.09
CA GLN A 106 -11.86 5.74 3.40
C GLN A 106 -12.15 4.37 4.04
N PHE A 107 -11.13 3.54 4.25
CA PHE A 107 -11.33 2.18 4.78
C PHE A 107 -11.47 2.16 6.30
#